data_AF-A0A3E2CLK2-F1
#
_entry.id   AF-A0A3E2CLK2-F1
#
_cell.length_a   1.000
_cell.length_b   1.000
_cell.length_c   1.000
_cell.angle_alpha   90.00
_cell.angle_beta   90.00
_cell.angle_gamma   90.00
#
_symmetry.space_group_name_H-M   'P 1'
#
loop_
_entity.id
_entity.type
_entity.pdbx_description
1 polymer ?
#
loop_
_entity_poly.entity_id
_entity_poly.type
_entity_poly.pdbx_seq_one_letter_code
_entity_poly.pdbx_strand_id
1 'polypeptide(L)' 'GVTEGDAVINVGVSGPGVVSSALDAARGKDFAFLCETIKRTAFKITRVGQLVAQEASRRL' A
#
# COMPACT_ATOMS: atom_id res chain seq x y z
N GLY A 1 14.81 13.31 9.61
CA GLY A 1 15.68 13.00 10.76
C GLY A 1 17.03 13.67 10.57
N VAL A 2 17.88 13.77 11.61
CA VAL A 2 19.23 14.38 11.48
C VAL A 2 20.16 13.66 10.48
N THR A 3 19.75 12.48 9.98
CA THR A 3 20.44 11.66 8.97
C THR A 3 19.70 11.59 7.62
N GLU A 4 18.59 12.31 7.44
CA GLU A 4 17.91 12.35 6.13
C GLU A 4 18.63 13.29 5.16
N GLY A 5 18.47 13.06 3.86
CA GLY A 5 19.04 13.91 2.83
C GLY A 5 18.47 15.34 2.88
N ASP A 6 19.17 16.28 2.24
CA ASP A 6 18.80 17.71 2.25
C ASP A 6 17.34 17.98 1.83
N ALA A 7 16.78 17.12 0.98
CA ALA A 7 15.34 17.08 0.66
C ALA A 7 14.84 15.64 0.56
N VAL A 8 13.71 15.33 1.20
CA VAL A 8 13.08 13.99 1.20
C VAL A 8 11.58 14.12 0.97
N ILE A 9 11.04 13.21 0.15
CA ILE A 9 9.60 13.07 -0.08
C ILE A 9 9.11 11.78 0.58
N ASN A 10 8.21 11.93 1.55
CA ASN A 10 7.54 10.82 2.20
C ASN A 10 6.12 10.70 1.65
N VAL A 11 5.73 9.50 1.20
CA VAL A 11 4.39 9.25 0.67
C VAL A 11 3.67 8.22 1.53
N GLY A 12 2.50 8.60 2.03
CA GLY A 12 1.55 7.70 2.66
C GLY A 12 0.44 7.31 1.69
N VAL A 13 0.04 6.05 1.69
CA VAL A 13 -1.09 5.55 0.89
C VAL A 13 -2.16 4.98 1.79
N SER A 14 -3.40 5.39 1.57
CA SER A 14 -4.56 4.90 2.31
C SER A 14 -5.12 3.62 1.66
N GLY A 15 -5.26 2.57 2.47
CA GLY A 15 -5.73 1.24 2.07
C GLY A 15 -7.08 0.73 2.62
N PRO A 16 -7.73 1.31 3.66
CA PRO A 16 -8.88 0.67 4.31
C PRO A 16 -10.03 0.31 3.36
N GLY A 17 -10.41 1.20 2.44
CA GLY A 17 -11.48 0.93 1.48
C GLY A 17 -11.16 -0.23 0.52
N VAL A 18 -9.93 -0.28 0.02
CA VAL A 18 -9.46 -1.34 -0.89
C VAL A 18 -9.42 -2.69 -0.16
N VAL A 19 -8.98 -2.68 1.10
CA VAL A 19 -8.99 -3.88 1.95
C VAL A 19 -10.43 -4.32 2.21
N SER A 20 -11.34 -3.41 2.57
CA SER A 20 -12.75 -3.75 2.77
C SER A 20 -13.38 -4.40 1.54
N SER A 21 -13.17 -3.82 0.36
CA SER A 21 -13.70 -4.39 -0.89
C SER A 21 -13.11 -5.77 -1.20
N ALA A 22 -11.81 -5.99 -0.92
CA ALA A 22 -11.19 -7.30 -1.09
C ALA A 22 -11.74 -8.35 -0.12
N LEU A 23 -12.08 -7.94 1.11
CA LEU A 23 -12.71 -8.82 2.11
C LEU A 23 -14.15 -9.17 1.75
N ASP A 24 -14.91 -8.23 1.18
CA ASP A 24 -16.26 -8.52 0.70
C ASP A 24 -16.28 -9.58 -0.39
N ALA A 25 -15.29 -9.56 -1.30
CA ALA A 25 -15.10 -10.59 -2.32
C ALA A 25 -14.63 -11.95 -1.76
N ALA A 26 -14.08 -11.97 -0.54
CA ALA A 26 -13.56 -13.16 0.13
C ALA A 26 -14.57 -13.79 1.12
N ARG A 27 -15.81 -13.29 1.19
CA ARG A 27 -16.85 -13.82 2.09
C ARG A 27 -17.08 -15.33 1.86
N GLY A 28 -17.19 -16.07 2.96
CA GLY A 28 -17.40 -17.52 2.94
C GLY A 28 -16.13 -18.36 2.66
N LYS A 29 -14.97 -17.72 2.51
CA LYS A 29 -13.66 -18.41 2.43
C LYS A 29 -13.08 -18.64 3.82
N ASP A 30 -12.10 -19.53 3.90
CA ASP A 30 -11.39 -19.81 5.15
C ASP A 30 -10.45 -18.66 5.56
N PHE A 31 -9.95 -18.75 6.79
CA PHE A 31 -9.08 -17.73 7.38
C PHE A 31 -7.74 -17.60 6.65
N ALA A 32 -7.17 -18.71 6.16
CA ALA A 32 -5.90 -18.70 5.44
C ALA A 32 -6.02 -17.90 4.12
N PHE A 33 -7.12 -18.09 3.39
CA PHE A 33 -7.46 -17.32 2.20
C PHE A 33 -7.63 -15.84 2.52
N LEU A 34 -8.26 -15.51 3.66
CA LEU A 34 -8.43 -14.13 4.11
C LEU A 34 -7.08 -13.44 4.36
N CYS A 35 -6.18 -14.09 5.09
CA CYS A 35 -4.83 -13.59 5.35
C CYS A 35 -4.05 -13.36 4.05
N GLU A 36 -4.12 -14.30 3.11
CA GLU A 36 -3.45 -14.17 1.82
C GLU A 36 -4.01 -13.01 1.00
N THR A 37 -5.33 -12.81 1.04
CA THR A 37 -6.02 -11.71 0.37
C THR A 37 -5.58 -10.35 0.92
N ILE A 38 -5.51 -10.21 2.25
CA ILE A 38 -5.02 -8.98 2.90
C ILE A 38 -3.56 -8.74 2.54
N LYS A 39 -2.69 -9.76 2.66
CA LYS A 39 -1.27 -9.67 2.35
C LYS A 39 -1.03 -9.18 0.92
N ARG A 40 -1.72 -9.78 -0.06
CA ARG A 40 -1.60 -9.39 -1.48
C ARG A 40 -2.13 -7.98 -1.74
N THR A 41 -3.23 -7.62 -1.09
CA THR A 41 -3.82 -6.28 -1.21
C THR A 41 -2.89 -5.22 -0.65
N ALA A 42 -2.36 -5.43 0.55
CA ALA A 42 -1.38 -4.55 1.18
C ALA A 42 -0.13 -4.37 0.30
N PHE A 43 0.41 -5.46 -0.25
CA PHE A 43 1.55 -5.39 -1.16
C PHE A 43 1.27 -4.48 -2.36
N LYS A 44 0.12 -4.66 -3.03
CA LYS A 44 -0.27 -3.82 -4.17
C LYS A 44 -0.38 -2.34 -3.79
N ILE A 45 -1.01 -2.04 -2.66
CA ILE A 45 -1.14 -0.66 -2.14
C ILE A 45 0.24 -0.03 -1.94
N THR A 46 1.16 -0.75 -1.28
CA THR A 46 2.53 -0.28 -1.06
C THR A 46 3.27 -0.04 -2.38
N ARG A 47 3.14 -0.94 -3.36
CA ARG A 47 3.79 -0.77 -4.68
C ARG A 47 3.28 0.44 -5.44
N VAL A 48 1.98 0.72 -5.39
CA VAL A 48 1.42 1.95 -5.97
C VAL A 48 1.99 3.19 -5.29
N GLY A 49 2.09 3.18 -3.95
CA GLY A 49 2.75 4.27 -3.21
C GLY A 49 4.19 4.51 -3.62
N GLN A 50 4.96 3.44 -3.83
CA GLN A 50 6.33 3.54 -4.32
C GLN A 50 6.40 4.15 -5.72
N LEU A 51 5.50 3.77 -6.63
CA LEU A 51 5.45 4.35 -7.98
C LEU A 51 5.14 5.86 -7.92
N VAL A 52 4.19 6.27 -7.08
CA VAL A 52 3.86 7.69 -6.88
C VAL A 52 5.05 8.44 -6.27
N ALA A 53 5.71 7.87 -5.27
CA ALA A 53 6.89 8.47 -4.64
C ALA A 53 8.02 8.66 -5.64
N GLN A 54 8.31 7.66 -6.48
CA GLN A 54 9.33 7.76 -7.53
C GLN A 54 9.05 8.86 -8.53
N GLU A 55 7.80 8.99 -8.98
CA GLU A 55 7.43 10.04 -9.93
C GLU A 55 7.45 11.43 -9.28
N ALA A 56 7.00 11.56 -8.03
CA ALA A 56 7.08 12.81 -7.28
C ALA A 56 8.54 13.24 -7.08
N SER A 57 9.43 12.32 -6.71
CA SER A 57 10.87 12.55 -6.55
C SER A 57 11.59 12.87 -7.86
N ARG A 58 11.04 12.50 -9.03
CA ARG A 58 11.65 12.83 -10.33
C ARG A 58 11.29 14.25 -10.80
N ARG A 59 10.17 14.79 -10.32
CA ARG A 59 9.64 16.10 -10.72
C ARG A 59 10.12 17.25 -9.84
N LEU A 60 10.77 16.94 -8.73
CA LEU A 60 11.30 17.87 -7.73
C LEU A 60 12.81 17.66 -7.61
#